data_AF-A0A2C6DBF2-F1
#
_entry.id   AF-A0A2C6DBF2-F1
#
_cell.length_a   1.000
_cell.length_b   1.000
_cell.length_c   1.000
_cell.angle_alpha   90.00
_cell.angle_beta   90.00
_cell.angle_gamma   90.00
#
_symmetry.space_group_name_H-M   'P 1'
#
loop_
_entity.id
_entity.type
_entity.pdbx_description
1 polymer ?
#
loop_
_entity_poly.entity_id
_entity_poly.type
_entity_poly.pdbx_seq_one_letter_code
_entity_poly.pdbx_strand_id
1 'polypeptide(L)'
;MSITPYQYQLLTQTLASIRPNFHGFCTSWYNQIQHYDLRMQIPTNVGQLIIWEHQIFDFVQNCVMRIPQQSNLLHYLQKQRGTLLFMGTSEKDISVLLFTFTATLKSHLGRHFTTAAKNAWNKALLLVENMLRFELFKKTNIVGLQEFKRAQQQAN
;
A
#
# COMPACT_ATOMS: atom_id res chain seq x y z
N MET A 1 -5.61 -13.64 -5.95
CA MET A 1 -5.17 -13.90 -4.56
C MET A 1 -6.18 -13.27 -3.62
N SER A 2 -6.69 -13.98 -2.60
CA SER A 2 -7.65 -13.44 -1.60
C SER A 2 -7.03 -13.42 -0.19
N ILE A 3 -7.40 -12.45 0.64
CA ILE A 3 -6.99 -12.35 2.05
C ILE A 3 -7.99 -13.15 2.90
N THR A 4 -7.49 -14.01 3.80
CA THR A 4 -8.37 -14.79 4.70
C THR A 4 -8.85 -13.92 5.89
N PRO A 5 -9.94 -14.29 6.59
CA PRO A 5 -10.39 -13.56 7.77
C PRO A 5 -9.31 -13.41 8.86
N TYR A 6 -8.53 -14.46 9.09
CA TYR A 6 -7.40 -14.43 10.02
C TYR A 6 -6.29 -13.48 9.55
N GLN A 7 -5.95 -13.49 8.26
CA GLN A 7 -4.98 -12.54 7.71
C GLN A 7 -5.48 -11.09 7.84
N TYR A 8 -6.77 -10.86 7.60
CA TYR A 8 -7.39 -9.54 7.78
C TYR A 8 -7.32 -9.08 9.23
N GLN A 9 -7.61 -9.96 10.19
CA GLN A 9 -7.48 -9.67 11.62
C GLN A 9 -6.04 -9.28 12.00
N LEU A 10 -5.03 -9.97 11.46
CA LEU A 10 -3.63 -9.62 11.72
C LEU A 10 -3.28 -8.23 11.17
N LEU A 11 -3.78 -7.86 9.99
CA LEU A 11 -3.57 -6.52 9.40
C LEU A 11 -4.20 -5.44 10.29
N THR A 12 -5.44 -5.61 10.71
CA THR A 12 -6.16 -4.62 11.54
C THR A 12 -5.55 -4.50 12.93
N GLN A 13 -5.17 -5.61 13.56
CA GLN A 13 -4.44 -5.59 14.85
C GLN A 13 -3.10 -4.86 14.71
N THR A 14 -2.34 -5.16 13.66
CA THR A 14 -1.06 -4.49 13.41
C THR A 14 -1.25 -2.97 13.26
N LEU A 15 -2.27 -2.53 12.51
CA LEU A 15 -2.58 -1.11 12.37
C LEU A 15 -2.99 -0.46 13.69
N ALA A 16 -3.81 -1.15 14.49
CA ALA A 16 -4.21 -0.66 15.81
C ALA A 16 -3.00 -0.49 16.74
N SER A 17 -2.00 -1.35 16.65
CA SER A 17 -0.78 -1.26 17.45
C SER A 17 0.12 -0.08 17.09
N ILE A 18 0.23 0.28 15.80
CA ILE A 18 1.08 1.40 15.37
C ILE A 18 0.37 2.76 15.44
N ARG A 19 -0.97 2.79 15.46
CA ARG A 19 -1.77 4.02 15.45
C ARG A 19 -1.41 5.04 16.54
N PRO A 20 -1.19 4.66 17.82
CA PRO A 20 -0.89 5.62 18.88
C PRO A 20 0.42 6.39 18.68
N ASN A 21 1.38 5.80 17.97
CA ASN A 21 2.67 6.41 17.67
C ASN A 21 2.94 6.41 16.15
N PHE A 22 1.92 6.75 15.36
CA PHE A 22 2.06 6.71 13.91
C PHE A 22 3.04 7.76 13.38
N HIS A 23 3.20 8.88 14.08
CA HIS A 23 4.24 9.88 13.80
C HIS A 23 5.65 9.28 13.90
N GLY A 24 5.96 8.57 14.98
CA GLY A 24 7.25 7.88 15.14
C GLY A 24 7.47 6.79 14.09
N PHE A 25 6.40 6.11 13.67
CA PHE A 25 6.42 5.18 12.55
C PHE A 25 6.81 5.89 11.25
N CYS A 26 6.14 6.99 10.90
CA CYS A 26 6.41 7.77 9.69
C CYS A 26 7.82 8.33 9.67
N THR A 27 8.31 8.86 10.80
CA THR A 27 9.69 9.34 10.90
C THR A 27 10.71 8.23 10.59
N SER A 28 10.50 7.05 11.16
CA SER A 28 11.36 5.88 10.91
C SER A 28 11.29 5.42 9.46
N TRP A 29 10.08 5.47 8.88
CA TRP A 29 9.85 5.10 7.49
C TRP A 29 10.52 6.09 6.53
N TYR A 30 10.40 7.39 6.80
CA TYR A 30 11.02 8.46 6.02
C TYR A 30 12.54 8.33 5.99
N ASN A 31 13.15 8.08 7.15
CA ASN A 31 14.59 7.84 7.25
C ASN A 31 15.03 6.64 6.40
N GLN A 32 14.23 5.57 6.33
CA GLN A 32 14.53 4.44 5.44
C GLN A 32 14.39 4.80 3.96
N ILE A 33 13.35 5.55 3.61
CA ILE A 33 13.06 5.96 2.23
C ILE A 33 14.18 6.84 1.67
N GLN A 34 14.76 7.75 2.48
CA GLN A 34 15.81 8.66 2.05
C GLN A 34 17.08 7.96 1.53
N HIS A 35 17.28 6.68 1.84
CA HIS A 35 18.39 5.89 1.30
C HIS A 35 18.15 5.38 -0.13
N TYR A 36 16.98 5.63 -0.71
CA TYR A 36 16.62 5.23 -2.06
C TYR A 36 16.44 6.46 -2.95
N ASP A 37 16.89 6.32 -4.20
CA ASP A 37 16.62 7.29 -5.25
C ASP A 37 15.17 7.15 -5.73
N LEU A 38 14.30 8.00 -5.16
CA LEU A 38 12.88 8.12 -5.48
C LEU A 38 12.63 9.25 -6.47
N ARG A 39 11.76 8.99 -7.47
CA ARG A 39 11.22 10.06 -8.32
C ARG A 39 10.07 10.80 -7.67
N MET A 40 9.36 10.12 -6.77
CA MET A 40 8.24 10.67 -6.04
C MET A 40 8.67 11.88 -5.19
N GLN A 41 7.97 12.99 -5.33
CA GLN A 41 8.19 14.18 -4.52
C GLN A 41 7.54 14.00 -3.15
N ILE A 42 8.37 13.91 -2.11
CA ILE A 42 7.90 13.81 -0.73
C ILE A 42 8.10 15.16 -0.02
N PRO A 43 7.08 15.69 0.69
CA PRO A 43 7.19 16.99 1.36
C PRO A 43 8.31 17.03 2.39
N THR A 44 9.10 18.10 2.44
CA THR A 44 10.22 18.25 3.39
C THR A 44 9.93 19.24 4.53
N ASN A 45 8.89 20.05 4.41
CA ASN A 45 8.47 21.00 5.44
C ASN A 45 7.65 20.27 6.52
N VAL A 46 7.96 20.54 7.80
CA VAL A 46 7.29 19.98 8.99
C VAL A 46 5.77 20.04 8.94
N GLY A 47 5.18 21.18 8.56
CA GLY A 47 3.72 21.33 8.49
C GLY A 47 3.08 20.45 7.42
N GLN A 48 3.74 20.31 6.26
CA GLN A 48 3.28 19.43 5.18
C GLN A 48 3.54 17.96 5.51
N LEU A 49 4.59 17.65 6.26
CA LEU A 49 4.88 16.30 6.75
C LEU A 49 3.76 15.79 7.64
N ILE A 50 3.28 16.59 8.61
CA ILE A 50 2.16 16.18 9.48
C ILE A 50 0.91 15.85 8.65
N ILE A 51 0.57 16.69 7.67
CA ILE A 51 -0.57 16.42 6.77
C ILE A 51 -0.34 15.13 5.99
N TRP A 52 0.86 14.94 5.47
CA TRP A 52 1.25 13.76 4.72
C TRP A 52 1.18 12.48 5.56
N GLU A 53 1.60 12.53 6.83
CA GLU A 53 1.49 11.41 7.78
C GLU A 53 0.03 11.01 8.00
N HIS A 54 -0.86 11.98 8.20
CA HIS A 54 -2.30 11.72 8.29
C HIS A 54 -2.84 11.08 7.00
N GLN A 55 -2.46 11.62 5.83
CA GLN A 55 -2.87 11.08 4.53
C GLN A 55 -2.38 9.65 4.31
N ILE A 56 -1.15 9.33 4.72
CA ILE A 56 -0.62 7.96 4.66
C ILE A 56 -1.41 7.05 5.58
N PHE A 57 -1.64 7.46 6.82
CA PHE A 57 -2.39 6.64 7.77
C PHE A 57 -3.77 6.31 7.19
N ASP A 58 -4.47 7.33 6.72
CA ASP A 58 -5.78 7.18 6.09
C ASP A 58 -5.69 6.29 4.84
N PHE A 59 -4.67 6.45 4.00
CA PHE A 59 -4.47 5.61 2.83
C PHE A 59 -4.31 4.13 3.22
N VAL A 60 -3.38 3.82 4.12
CA VAL A 60 -3.11 2.45 4.56
C VAL A 60 -4.35 1.85 5.23
N GLN A 61 -5.02 2.61 6.12
CA GLN A 61 -6.24 2.17 6.77
C GLN A 61 -7.35 1.88 5.75
N ASN A 62 -7.56 2.75 4.77
CA ASN A 62 -8.57 2.56 3.74
C ASN A 62 -8.26 1.38 2.82
N CYS A 63 -6.98 1.12 2.53
CA CYS A 63 -6.54 -0.07 1.81
C CYS A 63 -6.84 -1.34 2.61
N VAL A 64 -6.45 -1.40 3.89
CA VAL A 64 -6.70 -2.58 4.73
C VAL A 64 -8.19 -2.85 4.86
N MET A 65 -9.02 -1.86 5.20
CA MET A 65 -10.47 -2.04 5.36
C MET A 65 -11.16 -2.60 4.10
N ARG A 66 -10.63 -2.29 2.91
CA ARG A 66 -11.21 -2.72 1.63
C ARG A 66 -10.55 -3.95 1.04
N ILE A 67 -9.45 -4.44 1.62
CA ILE A 67 -8.71 -5.57 1.07
C ILE A 67 -9.53 -6.85 0.90
N PRO A 68 -10.56 -7.16 1.73
CA PRO A 68 -11.42 -8.31 1.48
C PRO A 68 -12.30 -8.14 0.23
N GLN A 69 -12.60 -6.90 -0.17
CA GLN A 69 -13.46 -6.53 -1.29
C GLN A 69 -12.65 -5.83 -2.39
N GLN A 70 -11.96 -6.62 -3.23
CA GLN A 70 -11.01 -6.13 -4.21
C GLN A 70 -11.56 -5.07 -5.17
N SER A 71 -12.82 -5.17 -5.59
CA SER A 71 -13.46 -4.15 -6.44
C SER A 71 -13.55 -2.79 -5.75
N ASN A 72 -13.87 -2.78 -4.44
CA ASN A 72 -13.96 -1.55 -3.65
C ASN A 72 -12.57 -0.96 -3.38
N LEU A 73 -11.57 -1.81 -3.18
CA LEU A 73 -10.17 -1.38 -3.09
C LEU A 73 -9.72 -0.74 -4.41
N LEU A 74 -10.00 -1.38 -5.54
CA LEU A 74 -9.64 -0.86 -6.86
C LEU A 74 -10.26 0.52 -7.11
N HIS A 75 -11.57 0.68 -6.86
CA HIS A 75 -12.26 1.97 -6.98
C HIS A 75 -11.65 3.05 -6.09
N TYR A 76 -11.25 2.69 -4.87
CA TYR A 76 -10.55 3.60 -3.99
C TYR A 76 -9.19 4.04 -4.57
N LEU A 77 -8.39 3.09 -5.04
CA LEU A 77 -7.08 3.38 -5.64
C LEU A 77 -7.19 4.23 -6.92
N GLN A 78 -8.23 4.01 -7.73
CA GLN A 78 -8.54 4.84 -8.90
C GLN A 78 -8.77 6.30 -8.52
N LYS A 79 -9.44 6.57 -7.39
CA LYS A 79 -9.62 7.94 -6.88
C LYS A 79 -8.31 8.57 -6.41
N GLN A 80 -7.35 7.78 -5.94
CA GLN A 80 -6.03 8.26 -5.52
C GLN A 80 -5.05 8.45 -6.69
N ARG A 81 -5.42 7.99 -7.89
CA ARG A 81 -4.56 8.05 -9.10
C ARG A 81 -4.03 9.45 -9.39
N GLY A 82 -4.90 10.47 -9.35
CA GLY A 82 -4.52 11.85 -9.65
C GLY A 82 -3.41 12.34 -8.71
N THR A 83 -3.56 12.09 -7.42
CA THR A 83 -2.57 12.45 -6.39
C THR A 83 -1.24 11.73 -6.63
N LEU A 84 -1.25 10.42 -6.86
CA LEU A 84 -0.02 9.64 -7.06
C LEU A 84 0.73 10.05 -8.33
N LEU A 85 0.01 10.35 -9.42
CA LEU A 85 0.62 10.88 -10.64
C LEU A 85 1.18 12.29 -10.43
N PHE A 86 0.46 13.15 -9.71
CA PHE A 86 0.92 14.49 -9.37
C PHE A 86 2.23 14.47 -8.55
N MET A 87 2.37 13.50 -7.64
CA MET A 87 3.59 13.31 -6.88
C MET A 87 4.75 12.73 -7.72
N GLY A 88 4.55 12.39 -8.99
CA GLY A 88 5.58 11.82 -9.85
C GLY A 88 5.95 10.37 -9.52
N THR A 89 5.05 9.62 -8.87
CA THR A 89 5.29 8.24 -8.46
C THR A 89 5.61 7.34 -9.66
N SER A 90 6.74 6.65 -9.61
CA SER A 90 7.18 5.64 -10.58
C SER A 90 6.94 4.21 -10.08
N GLU A 91 7.04 3.21 -10.98
CA GLU A 91 6.93 1.79 -10.62
C GLU A 91 7.94 1.37 -9.54
N LYS A 92 9.17 1.89 -9.62
CA LYS A 92 10.25 1.64 -8.66
C LYS A 92 9.89 2.23 -7.29
N ASP A 93 9.32 3.43 -7.28
CA ASP A 93 8.95 4.10 -6.03
C ASP A 93 7.93 3.28 -5.25
N ILE A 94 6.92 2.71 -5.93
CA ILE A 94 5.91 1.85 -5.28
C ILE A 94 6.58 0.67 -4.56
N SER A 95 7.48 -0.04 -5.22
CA SER A 95 8.16 -1.19 -4.61
C SER A 95 9.03 -0.77 -3.43
N VAL A 96 9.75 0.35 -3.54
CA VAL A 96 10.56 0.90 -2.44
C VAL A 96 9.69 1.27 -1.26
N LEU A 97 8.58 1.96 -1.48
CA LEU A 97 7.65 2.37 -0.43
C LEU A 97 7.07 1.15 0.31
N LEU A 98 6.61 0.13 -0.40
CA LEU A 98 6.03 -1.07 0.22
C LEU A 98 7.09 -1.91 0.95
N PHE A 99 8.30 -2.00 0.39
CA PHE A 99 9.43 -2.70 1.02
C PHE A 99 9.83 -2.02 2.33
N THR A 100 10.10 -0.71 2.29
CA THR A 100 10.50 0.08 3.47
C THR A 100 9.37 0.16 4.51
N PHE A 101 8.10 0.16 4.09
CA PHE A 101 6.96 0.11 5.01
C PHE A 101 6.96 -1.20 5.81
N THR A 102 7.16 -2.33 5.14
CA THR A 102 7.25 -3.65 5.80
C THR A 102 8.46 -3.75 6.72
N ALA A 103 9.61 -3.23 6.31
CA ALA A 103 10.80 -3.17 7.15
C ALA A 103 10.56 -2.29 8.39
N THR A 104 9.86 -1.17 8.24
CA THR A 104 9.50 -0.27 9.35
C THR A 104 8.52 -0.94 10.32
N LEU A 105 7.51 -1.67 9.82
CA LEU A 105 6.61 -2.48 10.66
C LEU A 105 7.39 -3.47 11.52
N LYS A 106 8.36 -4.18 10.93
CA LYS A 106 9.21 -5.11 11.65
C LYS A 106 9.99 -4.42 12.77
N SER A 107 10.56 -3.25 12.52
CA SER A 107 11.34 -2.51 13.52
C SER A 107 10.47 -1.99 14.67
N HIS A 108 9.29 -1.45 14.37
CA HIS A 108 8.39 -0.87 15.38
C HIS A 108 7.69 -1.90 16.26
N LEU A 109 7.29 -3.03 15.67
CA LEU A 109 6.54 -4.06 16.39
C LEU A 109 7.46 -5.13 16.98
N GLY A 110 8.70 -5.25 16.50
CA GLY A 110 9.70 -6.18 16.99
C GLY A 110 9.15 -7.61 17.09
N ARG A 111 9.15 -8.17 18.30
CA ARG A 111 8.65 -9.53 18.57
C ARG A 111 7.14 -9.70 18.33
N HIS A 112 6.37 -8.60 18.35
CA HIS A 112 4.94 -8.63 18.04
C HIS A 112 4.66 -8.73 16.54
N PHE A 113 5.66 -8.48 15.67
CA PHE A 113 5.56 -8.75 14.24
C PHE A 113 5.80 -10.22 13.93
N THR A 114 4.84 -11.05 14.29
CA THR A 114 4.91 -12.50 14.08
C THR A 114 5.07 -12.85 12.59
N THR A 115 5.58 -14.05 12.31
CA THR A 115 5.68 -14.57 10.93
C THR A 115 4.33 -14.55 10.22
N ALA A 116 3.23 -14.83 10.93
CA ALA A 116 1.88 -14.78 10.39
C ALA A 116 1.49 -13.35 10.00
N ALA A 117 1.75 -12.36 10.86
CA ALA A 117 1.48 -10.94 10.56
C ALA A 117 2.32 -10.47 9.37
N LYS A 118 3.61 -10.79 9.34
CA LYS A 118 4.49 -10.49 8.20
C LYS A 118 3.98 -11.07 6.89
N ASN A 119 3.56 -12.34 6.89
CA ASN A 119 3.01 -12.98 5.70
C ASN A 119 1.69 -12.35 5.24
N ALA A 120 0.83 -11.94 6.18
CA ALA A 120 -0.39 -11.21 5.88
C ALA A 120 -0.08 -9.86 5.22
N TRP A 121 0.87 -9.09 5.76
CA TRP A 121 1.31 -7.81 5.18
C TRP A 121 1.94 -7.98 3.80
N ASN A 122 2.87 -8.92 3.62
CA ASN A 122 3.48 -9.16 2.31
C ASN A 122 2.43 -9.47 1.23
N LYS A 123 1.44 -10.30 1.56
CA LYS A 123 0.35 -10.65 0.64
C LYS A 123 -0.57 -9.47 0.36
N ALA A 124 -0.88 -8.67 1.39
CA ALA A 124 -1.70 -7.48 1.27
C ALA A 124 -1.04 -6.41 0.39
N LEU A 125 0.23 -6.12 0.66
CA LEU A 125 1.01 -5.11 -0.07
C LEU A 125 1.26 -5.54 -1.51
N LEU A 126 1.52 -6.82 -1.78
CA LEU A 126 1.62 -7.33 -3.15
C LEU A 126 0.32 -7.14 -3.94
N LEU A 127 -0.84 -7.31 -3.29
CA LEU A 127 -2.13 -7.08 -3.93
C LEU A 127 -2.32 -5.58 -4.26
N VAL A 128 -2.01 -4.70 -3.31
CA VAL A 128 -2.07 -3.25 -3.51
C VAL A 128 -1.07 -2.79 -4.58
N GLU A 129 0.15 -3.33 -4.57
CA GLU A 129 1.20 -3.05 -5.58
C GLU A 129 0.70 -3.35 -6.99
N ASN A 130 0.13 -4.54 -7.19
CA ASN A 130 -0.38 -4.95 -8.49
C ASN A 130 -1.53 -4.05 -8.96
N MET A 131 -2.44 -3.67 -8.07
CA MET A 131 -3.53 -2.75 -8.41
C MET A 131 -3.02 -1.35 -8.74
N LEU A 132 -2.08 -0.81 -7.95
CA LEU A 132 -1.47 0.50 -8.21
C LEU A 132 -0.71 0.52 -9.53
N ARG A 133 0.09 -0.51 -9.83
CA ARG A 133 0.83 -0.61 -11.09
C ARG A 133 -0.09 -0.69 -12.30
N PHE A 134 -1.18 -1.45 -12.18
CA PHE A 134 -2.22 -1.49 -13.20
C PHE A 134 -2.85 -0.10 -13.40
N GLU A 135 -3.24 0.58 -12.32
CA GLU A 135 -3.94 1.86 -12.43
C GLU A 135 -3.05 3.01 -12.93
N LEU A 136 -1.79 3.05 -12.50
CA LEU A 136 -0.86 4.13 -12.82
C LEU A 136 -0.17 3.92 -14.17
N PHE A 137 0.21 2.67 -14.50
CA PHE A 137 1.07 2.38 -15.64
C PHE A 137 0.46 1.40 -16.65
N LYS A 138 -0.77 0.94 -16.42
CA LYS A 138 -1.46 -0.04 -17.28
C LYS A 138 -0.67 -1.34 -17.49
N LYS A 139 0.18 -1.69 -16.52
CA LYS A 139 0.97 -2.93 -16.50
C LYS A 139 0.55 -3.78 -15.31
N THR A 140 -0.13 -4.91 -15.54
CA THR A 140 0.03 -6.18 -14.79
C THR A 140 -0.59 -7.36 -15.55
N ASN A 141 -0.04 -8.56 -15.34
CA ASN A 141 -0.45 -9.84 -15.95
C ASN A 141 -1.79 -10.41 -15.43
N ILE A 142 -2.45 -9.78 -14.44
CA ILE A 142 -3.56 -10.40 -13.69
C ILE A 142 -4.94 -9.83 -14.07
N VAL A 143 -5.02 -8.54 -14.39
CA VAL A 143 -6.30 -7.89 -14.77
C VAL A 143 -6.58 -7.98 -16.27
N GLY A 144 -5.53 -7.96 -17.10
CA GLY A 144 -5.66 -8.23 -18.53
C GLY A 144 -6.30 -9.59 -18.83
N LEU A 145 -6.18 -10.58 -17.93
CA LEU A 145 -6.87 -11.86 -18.08
C LEU A 145 -8.38 -11.76 -17.85
N GLN A 146 -8.85 -10.88 -16.97
CA GLN A 146 -10.28 -10.65 -16.74
C GLN A 146 -10.89 -9.80 -17.86
N GLU A 147 -10.16 -8.79 -18.34
CA GLU A 147 -10.58 -7.99 -19.49
C GLU A 147 -10.58 -8.84 -20.78
N PHE A 148 -9.57 -9.69 -20.99
CA PHE A 148 -9.53 -10.65 -22.10
C PHE A 148 -10.66 -11.69 -22.01
N LYS A 149 -10.95 -12.23 -20.82
CA LYS A 149 -12.09 -13.14 -20.61
C LYS A 149 -13.43 -12.45 -20.86
N ARG A 150 -13.59 -11.18 -20.46
CA ARG A 150 -14.81 -10.40 -20.75
C ARG A 150 -14.94 -10.09 -22.24
N ALA A 151 -13.85 -9.74 -22.92
CA ALA A 151 -13.82 -9.51 -24.36
C ALA A 151 -14.15 -10.79 -25.16
N GLN A 152 -13.68 -11.96 -24.72
CA GLN A 152 -14.05 -13.25 -25.34
C GLN A 152 -15.50 -13.66 -25.06
N GLN A 153 -16.10 -13.25 -23.94
CA GLN A 153 -17.50 -13.55 -23.62
C GLN A 153 -18.51 -12.63 -24.33
N GLN A 154 -18.08 -11.47 -24.81
CA GLN A 154 -18.91 -10.53 -25.59
C GLN A 154 -18.80 -10.75 -27.11
N ALA A 155 -17.85 -11.57 -27.56
CA ALA A 155 -17.62 -11.89 -28.98
C ALA A 155 -18.25 -13.23 -29.42
N ASN A 156 -18.99 -13.90 -28.51
CA ASN A 156 -19.85 -15.05 -28.77
C ASN A 156 -21.30 -14.68 -28.45
#